data_AF-A0AAV9PTK0-F1
#
_entry.id   AF-A0AAV9PTK0-F1
#
_cell.length_a   1.000
_cell.length_b   1.000
_cell.length_c   1.000
_cell.angle_alpha   90.00
_cell.angle_beta   90.00
_cell.angle_gamma   90.00
#
_symmetry.space_group_name_H-M   'P 1'
#
loop_
_entity.id
_entity.type
_entity.pdbx_description
1 polymer ?
#
loop_
_entity_poly.entity_id
_entity_poly.type
_entity_poly.pdbx_seq_one_letter_code
_entity_poly.pdbx_strand_id
1 'polypeptide(L)'
;MTVIHIWAHQKATHFDTLIGQNTHLTLCWPVALQDDMFLDATMACSRAAWCLTQRTLPESDHFHLQHRGMAMSKLRQRLSQVQSTINKNVLFTMDYMLNISYMTKDDAAFKIHLTAFKNVANSYLSARVEVNDEISSVISHRLRSWEALDGYRNGVDVFRQRLQSDSSQEVAKLTHIYDTLSWQQCQMLAGAAPGFVELVHLGLISLELAAAAVQMGHLLDHIQEGLDKRVSAHVTTQLSKILSSDRLSDVELQLGYALLALCFYLDRTIQQASQGRNTESSVDASLPMTENATQQPDLPLKAVAQAYINRKLTRCLHDSPVGHHCAMWSSLVLGSVLLQLERRGLVENEPLSQNDLFEHGLKSKGHIILVATGQALASSASVQSDDTGRPTQLLPEPAFEFLAQHLLGTPALCALWAQSWQATVRRQRDWEEHGQLMVGKPVTIPEDDEEKKASIEIEYMVLRDGRESLPPIIGSLDAEAMGQRPGQVALPSRRR
;
A
#
# COMPACT_ATOMS: atom_id res chain seq x y z
N MET A 1 -19.93 21.42 -13.47
CA MET A 1 -19.13 21.55 -12.23
C MET A 1 -19.43 20.44 -11.23
N THR A 2 -20.68 20.23 -10.81
CA THR A 2 -21.10 19.21 -9.82
C THR A 2 -20.59 17.80 -10.10
N VAL A 3 -20.43 17.43 -11.38
CA VAL A 3 -20.03 16.08 -11.81
C VAL A 3 -18.52 15.81 -11.68
N ILE A 4 -17.68 16.83 -11.82
CA ILE A 4 -16.23 16.72 -11.56
C ILE A 4 -16.01 16.50 -10.06
N HIS A 5 -16.75 17.21 -9.21
CA HIS A 5 -16.70 17.05 -7.75
C HIS A 5 -17.14 15.65 -7.27
N ILE A 6 -18.09 15.00 -7.97
CA ILE A 6 -18.58 13.66 -7.63
C ILE A 6 -17.47 12.60 -7.73
N TRP A 7 -16.65 12.66 -8.77
CA TRP A 7 -15.62 11.65 -9.03
C TRP A 7 -14.28 11.97 -8.37
N ALA A 8 -14.03 13.25 -8.13
CA ALA A 8 -12.80 13.74 -7.54
C ALA A 8 -12.48 13.01 -6.22
N HIS A 9 -13.45 12.82 -5.32
CA HIS A 9 -13.29 12.05 -4.07
C HIS A 9 -12.84 10.59 -4.25
N GLN A 10 -13.10 9.98 -5.42
CA GLN A 10 -12.86 8.56 -5.71
C GLN A 10 -11.51 8.32 -6.40
N LYS A 11 -10.88 9.37 -6.93
CA LYS A 11 -9.54 9.35 -7.54
C LYS A 11 -8.75 10.58 -7.12
N ALA A 12 -8.63 10.81 -5.81
CA ALA A 12 -7.64 11.74 -5.29
C ALA A 12 -6.24 11.24 -5.71
N THR A 13 -5.67 11.84 -6.76
CA THR A 13 -4.32 11.49 -7.20
C THR A 13 -3.30 12.34 -6.46
N HIS A 14 -2.15 11.75 -6.12
CA HIS A 14 -0.98 12.38 -5.48
C HIS A 14 -0.44 13.63 -6.23
N PHE A 15 -0.98 13.96 -7.41
CA PHE A 15 -0.60 15.11 -8.22
C PHE A 15 -1.38 16.41 -7.89
N ASP A 16 -2.63 16.31 -7.40
CA ASP A 16 -3.42 17.50 -7.01
C ASP A 16 -2.81 18.25 -5.81
N THR A 17 -2.02 17.53 -5.01
CA THR A 17 -1.28 18.04 -3.86
C THR A 17 0.11 18.58 -4.23
N LEU A 18 0.79 18.02 -5.25
CA LEU A 18 2.10 18.50 -5.72
C LEU A 18 2.04 19.91 -6.35
N ILE A 19 0.93 20.28 -7.00
CA ILE A 19 0.76 21.59 -7.64
C ILE A 19 -0.03 22.58 -6.75
N GLY A 20 -0.62 22.11 -5.64
CA GLY A 20 -1.53 22.93 -4.83
C GLY A 20 -2.80 23.34 -5.58
N GLN A 21 -3.13 22.65 -6.68
CA GLN A 21 -4.24 22.96 -7.57
C GLN A 21 -4.96 21.69 -7.99
N ASN A 22 -6.28 21.78 -8.20
CA ASN A 22 -7.06 20.69 -8.77
C ASN A 22 -6.64 20.48 -10.24
N THR A 23 -5.80 19.49 -10.50
CA THR A 23 -5.27 19.11 -11.82
C THR A 23 -6.39 18.83 -12.82
N HIS A 24 -7.53 18.35 -12.36
CA HIS A 24 -8.69 18.18 -13.23
C HIS A 24 -9.24 19.52 -13.71
N LEU A 25 -9.25 20.55 -12.88
CA LEU A 25 -9.75 21.89 -13.22
C LEU A 25 -8.70 22.80 -13.86
N THR A 26 -7.43 22.72 -13.43
CA THR A 26 -6.37 23.66 -13.88
C THR A 26 -5.62 23.15 -15.08
N LEU A 27 -5.47 21.83 -15.24
CA LEU A 27 -4.73 21.23 -16.35
C LEU A 27 -5.64 20.48 -17.32
N CYS A 28 -6.45 19.54 -16.82
CA CYS A 28 -7.23 18.65 -17.68
C CYS A 28 -8.38 19.40 -18.36
N TRP A 29 -9.12 20.23 -17.64
CA TRP A 29 -10.30 20.91 -18.17
C TRP A 29 -10.00 21.90 -19.31
N PRO A 30 -9.00 22.81 -19.19
CA PRO A 30 -8.63 23.68 -20.30
C PRO A 30 -8.17 22.90 -21.53
N VAL A 31 -7.48 21.77 -21.33
CA VAL A 31 -7.03 20.89 -22.41
C VAL A 31 -8.21 20.14 -23.05
N ALA A 32 -9.19 19.71 -22.26
CA ALA A 32 -10.41 19.06 -22.75
C ALA A 32 -11.24 20.00 -23.63
N LEU A 33 -11.37 21.28 -23.25
CA LEU A 33 -12.10 22.27 -24.04
C LEU A 33 -11.47 22.55 -25.42
N GLN A 34 -10.21 22.18 -25.63
CA GLN A 34 -9.47 22.38 -26.88
C GLN A 34 -9.47 21.15 -27.78
N ASP A 35 -10.00 20.00 -27.34
CA ASP A 35 -9.93 18.75 -28.06
C ASP A 35 -11.19 17.90 -27.87
N ASP A 36 -11.99 17.77 -28.92
CA ASP A 36 -13.30 17.11 -28.83
C ASP A 36 -13.22 15.66 -28.32
N MET A 37 -12.15 14.93 -28.64
CA MET A 37 -11.96 13.55 -28.18
C MET A 37 -11.77 13.51 -26.66
N PHE A 38 -10.92 14.39 -26.13
CA PHE A 38 -10.71 14.46 -24.69
C PHE A 38 -11.92 15.07 -23.96
N LEU A 39 -12.63 16.00 -24.58
CA LEU A 39 -13.92 16.49 -24.07
C LEU A 39 -14.93 15.35 -23.92
N ASP A 40 -15.13 14.55 -24.97
CA ASP A 40 -16.03 13.40 -24.95
C ASP A 40 -15.64 12.40 -23.85
N ALA A 41 -14.34 12.11 -23.70
CA ALA A 41 -13.85 11.24 -22.63
C ALA A 41 -14.13 11.81 -21.23
N THR A 42 -13.96 13.12 -21.08
CA THR A 42 -14.25 13.84 -19.84
C THR A 42 -15.74 13.77 -19.49
N MET A 43 -16.62 13.99 -20.47
CA MET A 43 -18.07 13.90 -20.29
C MET A 43 -18.49 12.46 -19.94
N ALA A 44 -17.96 11.46 -20.64
CA ALA A 44 -18.25 10.05 -20.38
C ALA A 44 -17.83 9.61 -18.96
N CYS A 45 -16.63 9.99 -18.52
CA CYS A 45 -16.11 9.65 -17.19
C CYS A 45 -16.90 10.35 -16.09
N SER A 46 -17.18 11.63 -16.29
CA SER A 46 -18.02 12.44 -15.41
C SER A 46 -19.40 11.79 -15.25
N ARG A 47 -20.04 11.43 -16.37
CA ARG A 47 -21.38 10.83 -16.35
C ARG A 47 -21.38 9.45 -15.70
N ALA A 48 -20.38 8.61 -15.94
CA ALA A 48 -20.24 7.33 -15.26
C ALA A 48 -20.20 7.50 -13.73
N ALA A 49 -19.39 8.44 -13.24
CA ALA A 49 -19.30 8.72 -11.81
C ALA A 49 -20.62 9.26 -11.23
N TRP A 50 -21.34 10.11 -11.99
CA TRP A 50 -22.67 10.55 -11.61
C TRP A 50 -23.65 9.37 -11.50
N CYS A 51 -23.70 8.49 -12.49
CA CYS A 51 -24.56 7.30 -12.46
C CYS A 51 -24.30 6.46 -11.21
N LEU A 52 -23.02 6.23 -10.87
CA LEU A 52 -22.62 5.47 -9.70
C LEU A 52 -23.03 6.12 -8.38
N THR A 53 -22.97 7.45 -8.27
CA THR A 53 -23.50 8.14 -7.07
C THR A 53 -25.00 8.09 -6.96
N GLN A 54 -25.70 8.00 -8.10
CA GLN A 54 -27.13 7.73 -8.15
C GLN A 54 -27.47 6.23 -8.01
N ARG A 55 -26.48 5.35 -7.76
CA ARG A 55 -26.64 3.89 -7.69
C ARG A 55 -27.21 3.25 -8.96
N THR A 56 -26.92 3.85 -10.10
CA THR A 56 -27.33 3.37 -11.44
C THR A 56 -26.12 2.90 -12.23
N LEU A 57 -26.34 1.93 -13.12
CA LEU A 57 -25.30 1.41 -14.02
C LEU A 57 -24.97 2.43 -15.11
N PRO A 58 -23.71 2.85 -15.29
CA PRO A 58 -23.30 3.71 -16.41
C PRO A 58 -23.71 3.14 -17.78
N GLU A 59 -23.80 1.82 -17.91
CA GLU A 59 -24.22 1.10 -19.11
C GLU A 59 -25.68 1.34 -19.49
N SER A 60 -26.50 1.82 -18.54
CA SER A 60 -27.90 2.21 -18.80
C SER A 60 -28.07 3.67 -19.21
N ASP A 61 -27.01 4.48 -19.09
CA ASP A 61 -27.07 5.91 -19.35
C ASP A 61 -26.66 6.23 -20.79
N HIS A 62 -27.63 6.69 -21.60
CA HIS A 62 -27.40 7.00 -23.01
C HIS A 62 -26.32 8.07 -23.22
N PHE A 63 -26.26 9.07 -22.34
CA PHE A 63 -25.31 10.17 -22.44
C PHE A 63 -23.86 9.69 -22.21
N HIS A 64 -23.65 8.84 -21.20
CA HIS A 64 -22.38 8.15 -20.97
C HIS A 64 -21.96 7.34 -22.20
N LEU A 65 -22.86 6.48 -22.71
CA LEU A 65 -22.56 5.60 -23.84
C LEU A 65 -22.23 6.37 -25.12
N GLN A 66 -22.97 7.44 -25.40
CA GLN A 66 -22.75 8.29 -26.57
C GLN A 66 -21.34 8.91 -26.53
N HIS A 67 -21.00 9.59 -25.44
CA HIS A 67 -19.70 10.25 -25.32
C HIS A 67 -18.54 9.25 -25.22
N ARG A 68 -18.73 8.11 -24.53
CA ARG A 68 -17.73 7.02 -24.51
C ARG A 68 -17.46 6.50 -25.92
N GLY A 69 -18.51 6.26 -26.70
CA GLY A 69 -18.41 5.81 -28.09
C GLY A 69 -17.70 6.82 -28.99
N MET A 70 -18.04 8.11 -28.88
CA MET A 70 -17.40 9.19 -29.64
C MET A 70 -15.90 9.32 -29.29
N ALA A 71 -15.57 9.33 -28.00
CA ALA A 71 -14.18 9.39 -27.53
C ALA A 71 -13.35 8.21 -28.07
N MET A 72 -13.86 6.98 -27.94
CA MET A 72 -13.18 5.77 -28.41
C MET A 72 -13.03 5.73 -29.94
N SER A 73 -14.04 6.17 -30.69
CA SER A 73 -13.96 6.26 -32.15
C SER A 73 -12.90 7.25 -32.61
N LYS A 74 -12.88 8.46 -32.03
CA LYS A 74 -11.89 9.50 -32.34
C LYS A 74 -10.47 9.07 -31.92
N LEU A 75 -10.34 8.43 -30.75
CA LEU A 75 -9.08 7.88 -30.27
C LEU A 75 -8.53 6.83 -31.23
N ARG A 76 -9.37 5.88 -31.66
CA ARG A 76 -8.99 4.86 -32.65
C ARG A 76 -8.55 5.49 -33.96
N GLN A 77 -9.30 6.47 -34.47
CA GLN A 77 -8.95 7.17 -35.70
C GLN A 77 -7.58 7.85 -35.56
N ARG A 78 -7.34 8.57 -34.47
CA ARG A 78 -6.08 9.28 -34.22
C ARG A 78 -4.89 8.32 -34.08
N LEU A 79 -5.05 7.18 -33.39
CA LEU A 79 -4.00 6.17 -33.25
C LEU A 79 -3.74 5.36 -34.54
N SER A 80 -4.69 5.33 -35.49
CA SER A 80 -4.53 4.61 -36.76
C SER A 80 -3.78 5.39 -37.85
N GLN A 81 -3.49 6.67 -37.63
CA GLN A 81 -2.80 7.50 -38.61
C GLN A 81 -1.30 7.19 -38.63
N VAL A 82 -0.73 7.00 -39.84
CA VAL A 82 0.68 6.61 -40.07
C VAL A 82 1.70 7.60 -39.47
N GLN A 83 1.29 8.84 -39.23
CA GLN A 83 2.08 9.90 -38.59
C GLN A 83 1.42 10.43 -37.31
N SER A 84 0.67 9.58 -36.59
CA SER A 84 0.03 10.04 -35.35
C SER A 84 1.08 10.45 -34.33
N THR A 85 1.20 11.75 -34.08
CA THR A 85 1.99 12.24 -32.95
C THR A 85 1.19 11.96 -31.67
N ILE A 86 1.73 11.08 -30.82
CA ILE A 86 1.18 10.87 -29.48
C ILE A 86 1.30 12.19 -28.73
N ASN A 87 0.15 12.82 -28.45
CA ASN A 87 0.07 14.08 -27.74
C ASN A 87 -0.63 13.90 -26.39
N LYS A 88 -0.61 14.96 -25.58
CA LYS A 88 -1.22 14.95 -24.24
C LYS A 88 -2.71 14.59 -24.24
N ASN A 89 -3.45 14.97 -25.28
CA ASN A 89 -4.90 14.71 -25.37
C ASN A 89 -5.18 13.21 -25.55
N VAL A 90 -4.35 12.50 -26.33
CA VAL A 90 -4.41 11.04 -26.47
C VAL A 90 -4.21 10.37 -25.12
N LEU A 91 -3.17 10.77 -24.38
CA LEU A 91 -2.83 10.19 -23.07
C LEU A 91 -3.92 10.45 -22.03
N PHE A 92 -4.43 11.68 -21.93
CA PHE A 92 -5.51 11.97 -20.98
C PHE A 92 -6.83 11.28 -21.34
N THR A 93 -7.13 11.14 -22.63
CA THR A 93 -8.30 10.37 -23.09
C THR A 93 -8.18 8.90 -22.66
N MET A 94 -7.01 8.28 -22.86
CA MET A 94 -6.77 6.89 -22.43
C MET A 94 -6.86 6.73 -20.91
N ASP A 95 -6.30 7.67 -20.14
CA ASP A 95 -6.45 7.68 -18.67
C ASP A 95 -7.92 7.75 -18.25
N TYR A 96 -8.75 8.57 -18.91
CA TYR A 96 -10.18 8.69 -18.63
C TYR A 96 -10.97 7.43 -19.00
N MET A 97 -10.61 6.74 -20.08
CA MET A 97 -11.22 5.44 -20.40
C MET A 97 -10.84 4.35 -19.39
N LEU A 98 -9.60 4.40 -18.89
CA LEU A 98 -9.14 3.52 -17.82
C LEU A 98 -9.90 3.79 -16.51
N ASN A 99 -10.17 5.06 -16.18
CA ASN A 99 -11.03 5.45 -15.05
C ASN A 99 -12.43 4.86 -15.16
N ILE A 100 -13.06 4.97 -16.32
CA ILE A 100 -14.39 4.40 -16.56
C ILE A 100 -14.38 2.89 -16.30
N SER A 101 -13.40 2.19 -16.86
CA SER A 101 -13.28 0.73 -16.71
C SER A 101 -13.01 0.33 -15.26
N TYR A 102 -12.22 1.12 -14.54
CA TYR A 102 -12.00 0.93 -13.11
C TYR A 102 -13.30 1.10 -12.32
N MET A 103 -14.01 2.22 -12.50
CA MET A 103 -15.25 2.54 -11.79
C MET A 103 -16.38 1.54 -12.04
N THR A 104 -16.56 1.11 -13.29
CA THR A 104 -17.62 0.19 -13.73
C THR A 104 -17.36 -1.27 -13.36
N LYS A 105 -16.24 -1.57 -12.69
CA LYS A 105 -15.81 -2.94 -12.38
C LYS A 105 -15.56 -3.83 -13.61
N ASP A 106 -15.28 -3.24 -14.78
CA ASP A 106 -14.92 -3.98 -15.99
C ASP A 106 -13.42 -4.34 -16.00
N ASP A 107 -13.10 -5.53 -15.51
CA ASP A 107 -11.72 -5.98 -15.33
C ASP A 107 -11.01 -6.30 -16.65
N ALA A 108 -11.75 -6.78 -17.65
CA ALA A 108 -11.22 -7.06 -18.97
C ALA A 108 -10.84 -5.76 -19.68
N ALA A 109 -11.74 -4.78 -19.71
CA ALA A 109 -11.47 -3.47 -20.29
C ALA A 109 -10.36 -2.75 -19.53
N PHE A 110 -10.35 -2.82 -18.19
CA PHE A 110 -9.29 -2.21 -17.38
C PHE A 110 -7.91 -2.72 -17.78
N LYS A 111 -7.72 -4.04 -17.87
CA LYS A 111 -6.42 -4.63 -18.28
C LYS A 111 -6.00 -4.18 -19.67
N ILE A 112 -6.92 -4.22 -20.64
CA ILE A 112 -6.65 -3.80 -22.02
C ILE A 112 -6.24 -2.32 -22.07
N HIS A 113 -7.02 -1.44 -21.42
CA HIS A 113 -6.75 -0.01 -21.39
C HIS A 113 -5.45 0.32 -20.64
N LEU A 114 -5.14 -0.38 -19.56
CA LEU A 114 -3.90 -0.19 -18.81
C LEU A 114 -2.69 -0.59 -19.65
N THR A 115 -2.71 -1.75 -20.30
CA THR A 115 -1.62 -2.18 -21.19
C THR A 115 -1.42 -1.19 -22.34
N ALA A 116 -2.52 -0.74 -22.96
CA ALA A 116 -2.44 0.27 -24.01
C ALA A 116 -1.86 1.58 -23.48
N PHE A 117 -2.31 2.06 -22.32
CA PHE A 117 -1.83 3.30 -21.71
C PHE A 117 -0.35 3.21 -21.36
N LYS A 118 0.10 2.09 -20.77
CA LYS A 118 1.53 1.83 -20.48
C LYS A 118 2.40 1.97 -21.73
N ASN A 119 2.01 1.32 -22.82
CA ASN A 119 2.78 1.34 -24.06
C ASN A 119 2.88 2.76 -24.64
N VAL A 120 1.76 3.49 -24.70
CA VAL A 120 1.70 4.85 -25.26
C VAL A 120 2.40 5.87 -24.36
N ALA A 121 2.21 5.77 -23.04
CA ALA A 121 2.86 6.65 -22.06
C ALA A 121 4.38 6.47 -22.06
N ASN A 122 4.88 5.22 -22.04
CA ASN A 122 6.31 4.96 -22.11
C ASN A 122 6.92 5.49 -23.41
N SER A 123 6.27 5.26 -24.55
CA SER A 123 6.71 5.83 -25.83
C SER A 123 6.77 7.37 -25.81
N TYR A 124 5.79 8.02 -25.18
CA TYR A 124 5.77 9.48 -25.04
C TYR A 124 6.90 10.00 -24.14
N LEU A 125 7.11 9.35 -22.99
CA LEU A 125 8.14 9.73 -22.02
C LEU A 125 9.55 9.52 -22.59
N SER A 126 9.79 8.40 -23.29
CA SER A 126 11.09 8.12 -23.94
C SER A 126 11.43 9.09 -25.08
N ALA A 127 10.43 9.67 -25.75
CA ALA A 127 10.65 10.66 -26.80
C ALA A 127 10.94 12.08 -26.27
N ARG A 128 10.76 12.32 -24.96
CA ARG A 128 10.86 13.66 -24.33
C ARG A 128 11.83 13.71 -23.15
N VAL A 129 12.82 12.82 -23.13
CA VAL A 129 13.78 12.65 -22.02
C VAL A 129 14.50 13.95 -21.65
N GLU A 130 14.71 14.86 -22.60
CA GLU A 130 15.45 16.12 -22.40
C GLU A 130 14.57 17.31 -21.98
N VAL A 131 13.24 17.20 -22.06
CA VAL A 131 12.31 18.29 -21.74
C VAL A 131 11.59 17.97 -20.44
N ASN A 132 12.01 18.63 -19.35
CA ASN A 132 11.33 18.57 -18.05
C ASN A 132 10.03 19.39 -18.09
N ASP A 133 9.07 18.94 -18.91
CA ASP A 133 7.73 19.50 -19.06
C ASP A 133 6.82 18.95 -17.96
N GLU A 134 6.04 19.82 -17.32
CA GLU A 134 5.04 19.49 -16.31
C GLU A 134 4.14 18.33 -16.77
N ILE A 135 3.78 18.30 -18.06
CA ILE A 135 2.92 17.26 -18.62
C ILE A 135 3.59 15.87 -18.55
N SER A 136 4.89 15.77 -18.82
CA SER A 136 5.64 14.52 -18.70
C SER A 136 5.65 14.01 -17.26
N SER A 137 5.78 14.92 -16.28
CA SER A 137 5.66 14.58 -14.85
C SER A 137 4.26 14.04 -14.51
N VAL A 138 3.19 14.71 -14.99
CA VAL A 138 1.80 14.27 -14.80
C VAL A 138 1.60 12.85 -15.33
N ILE A 139 2.06 12.58 -16.55
CA ILE A 139 1.88 11.29 -17.23
C ILE A 139 2.65 10.19 -16.49
N SER A 140 3.92 10.43 -16.17
CA SER A 140 4.75 9.50 -15.38
C SER A 140 4.09 9.17 -14.04
N HIS A 141 3.53 10.18 -13.37
CA HIS A 141 2.85 9.99 -12.10
C HIS A 141 1.54 9.17 -12.25
N ARG A 142 0.70 9.49 -13.24
CA ARG A 142 -0.54 8.74 -13.52
C ARG A 142 -0.25 7.28 -13.87
N LEU A 143 0.78 7.04 -14.67
CA LEU A 143 1.24 5.70 -15.01
C LEU A 143 1.62 4.91 -13.76
N ARG A 144 2.47 5.46 -12.90
CA ARG A 144 2.86 4.85 -11.62
C ARG A 144 1.66 4.58 -10.71
N SER A 145 0.70 5.51 -10.66
CA SER A 145 -0.52 5.37 -9.86
C SER A 145 -1.38 4.19 -10.34
N TRP A 146 -1.54 4.04 -11.66
CA TRP A 146 -2.27 2.90 -12.22
C TRP A 146 -1.57 1.57 -12.04
N GLU A 147 -0.24 1.57 -12.14
CA GLU A 147 0.57 0.38 -11.86
C GLU A 147 0.48 -0.05 -10.40
N ALA A 148 0.53 0.90 -9.48
CA ALA A 148 0.32 0.63 -8.05
C ALA A 148 -1.08 0.07 -7.80
N LEU A 149 -2.11 0.64 -8.41
CA LEU A 149 -3.49 0.16 -8.28
C LEU A 149 -3.70 -1.23 -8.87
N ASP A 150 -3.16 -1.49 -10.07
CA ASP A 150 -3.19 -2.82 -10.69
C ASP A 150 -2.43 -3.85 -9.85
N GLY A 151 -1.27 -3.45 -9.30
CA GLY A 151 -0.51 -4.24 -8.34
C GLY A 151 -1.32 -4.59 -7.10
N TYR A 152 -2.00 -3.60 -6.51
CA TYR A 152 -2.89 -3.78 -5.36
C TYR A 152 -4.06 -4.74 -5.67
N ARG A 153 -4.71 -4.55 -6.82
CA ARG A 153 -5.86 -5.38 -7.23
C ARG A 153 -5.47 -6.84 -7.47
N ASN A 154 -4.32 -7.06 -8.09
CA ASN A 154 -3.83 -8.40 -8.41
C ASN A 154 -3.04 -9.04 -7.25
N GLY A 155 -2.85 -8.35 -6.12
CA GLY A 155 -2.05 -8.87 -5.01
C GLY A 155 -0.58 -9.07 -5.36
N VAL A 156 -0.01 -8.20 -6.20
CA VAL A 156 1.36 -8.35 -6.69
C VAL A 156 2.35 -8.17 -5.54
N ASP A 157 3.15 -9.21 -5.30
CA ASP A 157 4.22 -9.23 -4.32
C ASP A 157 5.54 -8.79 -4.96
N VAL A 158 5.69 -7.47 -5.12
CA VAL A 158 6.86 -6.85 -5.76
C VAL A 158 8.16 -7.15 -5.02
N PHE A 159 8.10 -7.42 -3.72
CA PHE A 159 9.28 -7.75 -2.91
C PHE A 159 9.73 -9.18 -3.18
N ARG A 160 8.82 -10.14 -3.11
CA ARG A 160 9.14 -11.55 -3.36
C ARG A 160 9.54 -11.80 -4.81
N GLN A 161 8.95 -11.11 -5.79
CA GLN A 161 9.40 -11.17 -7.19
C GLN A 161 10.88 -10.79 -7.33
N ARG A 162 11.35 -9.78 -6.59
CA ARG A 162 12.77 -9.39 -6.58
C ARG A 162 13.63 -10.47 -5.93
N LEU A 163 13.21 -10.99 -4.77
CA LEU A 163 13.93 -12.06 -4.09
C LEU A 163 14.08 -13.31 -4.97
N GLN A 164 13.00 -13.71 -5.65
CA GLN A 164 13.00 -14.88 -6.53
C GLN A 164 13.79 -14.67 -7.82
N SER A 165 13.90 -13.43 -8.31
CA SER A 165 14.76 -13.11 -9.45
C SER A 165 16.25 -13.16 -9.12
N ASP A 166 16.61 -13.05 -7.83
CA ASP A 166 17.98 -13.21 -7.36
C ASP A 166 18.31 -14.70 -7.23
N SER A 167 18.74 -15.30 -8.33
CA SER A 167 19.03 -16.75 -8.49
C SER A 167 20.06 -17.35 -7.51
N SER A 168 20.64 -16.53 -6.63
CA SER A 168 21.67 -16.91 -5.67
C SER A 168 21.14 -17.36 -4.30
N GLN A 169 19.86 -17.15 -3.99
CA GLN A 169 19.33 -17.43 -2.67
C GLN A 169 18.78 -18.86 -2.53
N GLU A 170 19.38 -19.63 -1.60
CA GLU A 170 18.79 -20.89 -1.14
C GLU A 170 17.42 -20.64 -0.50
N VAL A 171 16.36 -21.21 -1.10
CA VAL A 171 14.99 -21.11 -0.60
C VAL A 171 14.82 -21.94 0.67
N ALA A 172 14.22 -21.35 1.71
CA ALA A 172 13.94 -22.07 2.95
C ALA A 172 12.88 -23.16 2.73
N LYS A 173 13.15 -24.37 3.26
CA LYS A 173 12.15 -25.43 3.38
C LYS A 173 11.26 -25.12 4.58
N LEU A 174 9.98 -24.87 4.35
CA LEU A 174 9.01 -24.53 5.40
C LEU A 174 8.38 -25.78 5.99
N THR A 175 8.25 -25.78 7.31
CA THR A 175 7.66 -26.85 8.11
C THR A 175 6.42 -26.32 8.82
N HIS A 176 5.24 -26.73 8.36
CA HIS A 176 3.96 -26.49 9.05
C HIS A 176 3.61 -27.70 9.88
N ILE A 177 3.11 -27.49 11.10
CA ILE A 177 2.81 -28.61 11.98
C ILE A 177 1.60 -29.39 11.46
N TYR A 178 1.89 -30.56 10.92
CA TYR A 178 0.97 -31.70 10.84
C TYR A 178 1.57 -32.97 11.50
N ASP A 179 2.78 -32.85 12.07
CA ASP A 179 3.63 -33.94 12.56
C ASP A 179 4.07 -33.75 14.01
N THR A 180 4.61 -34.81 14.64
CA THR A 180 5.21 -34.74 15.99
C THR A 180 6.43 -33.83 16.00
N LEU A 181 6.39 -32.79 16.84
CA LEU A 181 7.51 -31.89 17.07
C LEU A 181 8.69 -32.62 17.73
N SER A 182 9.89 -32.33 17.26
CA SER A 182 11.13 -32.74 17.96
C SER A 182 11.25 -32.00 19.29
N TRP A 183 11.99 -32.60 20.23
CA TRP A 183 12.29 -31.97 21.53
C TRP A 183 12.88 -30.56 21.38
N GLN A 184 13.79 -30.37 20.41
CA GLN A 184 14.40 -29.06 20.14
C GLN A 184 13.37 -28.03 19.67
N GLN A 185 12.41 -28.42 18.83
CA GLN A 185 11.33 -27.52 18.39
C GLN A 185 10.38 -27.18 19.55
N CYS A 186 10.09 -28.14 20.43
CA CYS A 186 9.31 -27.88 21.65
C CYS A 186 10.02 -26.89 22.58
N GLN A 187 11.34 -27.04 22.76
CA GLN A 187 12.14 -26.11 23.57
C GLN A 187 12.15 -24.69 22.97
N MET A 188 12.28 -24.57 21.65
CA MET A 188 12.21 -23.28 20.96
C MET A 188 10.84 -22.61 21.17
N LEU A 189 9.74 -23.35 20.97
CA LEU A 189 8.39 -22.82 21.17
C LEU A 189 8.09 -22.48 22.62
N ALA A 190 8.69 -23.18 23.58
CA ALA A 190 8.56 -22.85 25.00
C ALA A 190 9.14 -21.46 25.35
N GLY A 191 10.11 -20.96 24.56
CA GLY A 191 10.65 -19.62 24.66
C GLY A 191 9.95 -18.58 23.77
N ALA A 192 8.96 -18.99 22.97
CA ALA A 192 8.22 -18.09 22.09
C ALA A 192 7.08 -17.39 22.85
N ALA A 193 6.66 -16.24 22.34
CA ALA A 193 5.48 -15.57 22.87
C ALA A 193 4.21 -16.41 22.63
N PRO A 194 3.21 -16.35 23.53
CA PRO A 194 2.05 -17.24 23.50
C PRO A 194 1.29 -17.25 22.17
N GLY A 195 1.15 -16.08 21.54
CA GLY A 195 0.49 -15.94 20.25
C GLY A 195 1.24 -16.63 19.12
N PHE A 196 2.58 -16.65 19.11
CA PHE A 196 3.33 -17.41 18.11
C PHE A 196 3.19 -18.92 18.30
N VAL A 197 3.15 -19.39 19.55
CA VAL A 197 2.90 -20.81 19.86
C VAL A 197 1.52 -21.22 19.33
N GLU A 198 0.50 -20.41 19.58
CA GLU A 198 -0.87 -20.66 19.12
C GLU A 198 -0.97 -20.61 17.58
N LEU A 199 -0.35 -19.63 16.92
CA LEU A 199 -0.29 -19.56 15.45
C LEU A 199 0.37 -20.80 14.83
N VAL A 200 1.44 -21.29 15.45
CA VAL A 200 2.14 -22.51 15.03
C VAL A 200 1.26 -23.76 15.23
N HIS A 201 0.57 -23.86 16.37
CA HIS A 201 -0.34 -24.97 16.66
C HIS A 201 -1.55 -25.01 15.72
N LEU A 202 -2.05 -23.85 15.29
CA LEU A 202 -3.10 -23.74 14.28
C LEU A 202 -2.59 -23.97 12.85
N GLY A 203 -1.28 -24.17 12.66
CA GLY A 203 -0.67 -24.32 11.34
C GLY A 203 -0.67 -23.04 10.50
N LEU A 204 -0.93 -21.88 11.11
CA LEU A 204 -1.01 -20.59 10.41
C LEU A 204 0.36 -20.03 10.06
N ILE A 205 1.39 -20.40 10.82
CA ILE A 205 2.78 -20.05 10.52
C ILE A 205 3.70 -21.26 10.59
N SER A 206 4.75 -21.26 9.77
CA SER A 206 5.83 -22.25 9.78
C SER A 206 6.73 -22.14 11.00
N LEU A 207 7.38 -23.25 11.36
CA LEU A 207 8.36 -23.29 12.44
C LEU A 207 9.57 -22.39 12.18
N GLU A 208 9.97 -22.23 10.92
CA GLU A 208 11.08 -21.39 10.52
C GLU A 208 10.77 -19.91 10.75
N LEU A 209 9.53 -19.48 10.49
CA LEU A 209 9.08 -18.12 10.79
C LEU A 209 8.94 -17.88 12.29
N ALA A 210 8.41 -18.87 13.03
CA ALA A 210 8.36 -18.81 14.48
C ALA A 210 9.78 -18.72 15.10
N ALA A 211 10.73 -19.49 14.58
CA ALA A 211 12.14 -19.43 15.01
C ALA A 211 12.75 -18.04 14.79
N ALA A 212 12.47 -17.41 13.64
CA ALA A 212 12.91 -16.05 13.36
C ALA A 212 12.26 -15.04 14.33
N ALA A 213 10.98 -15.23 14.68
CA ALA A 213 10.29 -14.40 15.66
C ALA A 213 10.86 -14.56 17.09
N VAL A 214 11.22 -15.78 17.51
CA VAL A 214 11.90 -16.03 18.79
C VAL A 214 13.25 -15.33 18.85
N GLN A 215 14.06 -15.46 17.79
CA GLN A 215 15.34 -14.75 17.70
C GLN A 215 15.16 -13.23 17.75
N MET A 216 14.13 -12.70 17.08
CA MET A 216 13.77 -11.29 17.16
C MET A 216 13.38 -10.88 18.58
N GLY A 217 12.63 -11.72 19.32
CA GLY A 217 12.32 -11.46 20.72
C GLY A 217 13.56 -11.34 21.59
N HIS A 218 14.51 -12.27 21.43
CA HIS A 218 15.80 -12.16 22.10
C HIS A 218 16.55 -10.87 21.73
N LEU A 219 16.50 -10.43 20.47
CA LEU A 219 17.11 -9.17 20.06
C LEU A 219 16.47 -7.96 20.75
N LEU A 220 15.14 -7.96 20.90
CA LEU A 220 14.42 -6.89 21.57
C LEU A 220 14.75 -6.81 23.07
N ASP A 221 14.85 -7.95 23.74
CA ASP A 221 15.16 -8.01 25.18
C ASP A 221 16.56 -7.44 25.49
N HIS A 222 17.51 -7.62 24.56
CA HIS A 222 18.91 -7.20 24.75
C HIS A 222 19.25 -5.86 24.07
N ILE A 223 18.24 -5.06 23.67
CA ILE A 223 18.47 -3.74 23.03
C ILE A 223 19.39 -2.85 23.88
N GLN A 224 19.22 -2.89 25.20
CA GLN A 224 19.94 -2.02 26.14
C GLN A 224 21.38 -2.45 26.40
N GLU A 225 21.71 -3.73 26.20
CA GLU A 225 23.02 -4.32 26.57
C GLU A 225 24.07 -4.21 25.46
N GLY A 226 23.70 -3.65 24.30
CA GLY A 226 24.56 -3.56 23.13
C GLY A 226 24.30 -4.72 22.18
N LEU A 227 23.40 -4.49 21.24
CA LEU A 227 23.01 -5.45 20.20
C LEU A 227 24.20 -5.89 19.33
N ASP A 228 24.30 -7.20 19.13
CA ASP A 228 25.19 -7.78 18.13
C ASP A 228 24.59 -7.60 16.73
N LYS A 229 25.18 -6.69 15.94
CA LYS A 229 24.83 -6.45 14.52
C LYS A 229 24.80 -7.75 13.70
N ARG A 230 25.60 -8.76 14.07
CA ARG A 230 25.64 -10.05 13.36
C ARG A 230 24.34 -10.82 13.50
N VAL A 231 23.68 -10.73 14.67
CA VAL A 231 22.43 -11.47 14.92
C VAL A 231 21.27 -10.82 14.15
N SER A 232 21.19 -9.49 14.11
CA SER A 232 20.17 -8.81 13.31
C SER A 232 20.33 -9.07 11.79
N ALA A 233 21.57 -9.04 11.29
CA ALA A 233 21.87 -9.42 9.91
C ALA A 233 21.52 -10.89 9.61
N HIS A 234 21.76 -11.79 10.58
CA HIS A 234 21.38 -13.20 10.48
C HIS A 234 19.86 -13.38 10.37
N VAL A 235 19.09 -12.74 11.27
CA VAL A 235 17.62 -12.80 11.25
C VAL A 235 17.06 -12.20 9.96
N THR A 236 17.61 -11.08 9.49
CA THR A 236 17.23 -10.46 8.21
C THR A 236 17.45 -11.41 7.02
N THR A 237 18.59 -12.10 7.01
CA THR A 237 18.91 -13.09 5.97
C THR A 237 17.97 -14.30 6.04
N GLN A 238 17.70 -14.81 7.25
CA GLN A 238 16.76 -15.90 7.47
C GLN A 238 15.35 -15.53 6.98
N LEU A 239 14.85 -14.34 7.34
CA LEU A 239 13.55 -13.84 6.90
C LEU A 239 13.48 -13.69 5.37
N SER A 240 14.53 -13.19 4.73
CA SER A 240 14.59 -13.09 3.26
C SER A 240 14.51 -14.48 2.60
N LYS A 241 15.20 -15.49 3.14
CA LYS A 241 15.12 -16.87 2.66
C LYS A 241 13.73 -17.49 2.85
N ILE A 242 13.08 -17.21 3.98
CA ILE A 242 11.71 -17.63 4.27
C ILE A 242 10.76 -16.98 3.27
N LEU A 243 10.80 -15.65 3.13
CA LEU A 243 9.94 -14.85 2.26
C LEU A 243 10.10 -15.16 0.77
N SER A 244 11.20 -15.80 0.37
CA SER A 244 11.43 -16.29 -0.99
C SER A 244 10.64 -17.57 -1.31
N SER A 245 10.16 -18.28 -0.29
CA SER A 245 9.51 -19.58 -0.41
C SER A 245 8.14 -19.51 -1.08
N ASP A 246 7.82 -20.54 -1.87
CA ASP A 246 6.59 -20.58 -2.63
C ASP A 246 5.32 -20.90 -1.84
N ARG A 247 5.50 -21.42 -0.62
CA ARG A 247 4.43 -22.04 0.18
C ARG A 247 3.98 -21.22 1.38
N LEU A 248 4.16 -19.90 1.34
CA LEU A 248 3.75 -19.03 2.43
C LEU A 248 2.27 -18.68 2.36
N SER A 249 1.61 -18.70 3.52
CA SER A 249 0.27 -18.16 3.70
C SER A 249 0.27 -16.62 3.73
N ASP A 250 -0.88 -16.00 3.55
CA ASP A 250 -1.04 -14.55 3.67
C ASP A 250 -0.68 -14.03 5.07
N VAL A 251 -0.94 -14.83 6.11
CA VAL A 251 -0.57 -14.52 7.51
C VAL A 251 0.95 -14.52 7.68
N GLU A 252 1.62 -15.53 7.12
CA GLU A 252 3.09 -15.62 7.18
C GLU A 252 3.78 -14.49 6.45
N LEU A 253 3.24 -14.08 5.29
CA LEU A 253 3.81 -12.99 4.51
C LEU A 253 3.69 -11.65 5.25
N GLN A 254 2.52 -11.37 5.83
CA GLN A 254 2.35 -10.16 6.65
C GLN A 254 3.27 -10.15 7.87
N LEU A 255 3.33 -11.27 8.60
CA LEU A 255 4.20 -11.41 9.76
C LEU A 255 5.68 -11.25 9.37
N GLY A 256 6.10 -11.92 8.29
CA GLY A 256 7.47 -11.85 7.80
C GLY A 256 7.88 -10.45 7.35
N TYR A 257 7.01 -9.71 6.66
CA TYR A 257 7.27 -8.31 6.30
C TYR A 257 7.37 -7.39 7.52
N ALA A 258 6.51 -7.59 8.54
CA ALA A 258 6.56 -6.82 9.77
C ALA A 258 7.84 -7.08 10.56
N LEU A 259 8.24 -8.36 10.70
CA LEU A 259 9.50 -8.75 11.33
C LEU A 259 10.72 -8.18 10.58
N LEU A 260 10.68 -8.20 9.24
CA LEU A 260 11.74 -7.66 8.40
C LEU A 260 11.88 -6.14 8.55
N ALA A 261 10.76 -5.41 8.63
CA ALA A 261 10.78 -3.98 8.93
C ALA A 261 11.30 -3.71 10.35
N LEU A 262 10.98 -4.57 11.31
CA LEU A 262 11.51 -4.46 12.67
C LEU A 262 13.02 -4.70 12.72
N CYS A 263 13.57 -5.69 11.99
CA CYS A 263 15.02 -5.85 11.82
C CYS A 263 15.67 -4.53 11.36
N PHE A 264 15.10 -3.90 10.34
CA PHE A 264 15.62 -2.66 9.77
C PHE A 264 15.57 -1.50 10.77
N TYR A 265 14.46 -1.38 11.51
CA TYR A 265 14.34 -0.39 12.57
C TYR A 265 15.42 -0.56 13.63
N LEU A 266 15.62 -1.79 14.12
CA LEU A 266 16.64 -2.10 15.13
C LEU A 266 18.05 -1.83 14.62
N ASP A 267 18.39 -2.27 13.40
CA ASP A 267 19.70 -1.99 12.77
C ASP A 267 20.02 -0.50 12.75
N ARG A 268 19.04 0.33 12.39
CA ARG A 268 19.20 1.78 12.40
C ARG A 268 19.39 2.33 13.80
N THR A 269 18.60 1.89 14.78
CA THR A 269 18.75 2.31 16.19
C THR A 269 20.14 1.95 16.74
N ILE A 270 20.66 0.78 16.41
CA ILE A 270 22.02 0.34 16.79
C ILE A 270 23.08 1.25 16.15
N GLN A 271 22.94 1.55 14.86
CA GLN A 271 23.87 2.42 14.15
C GLN A 271 23.93 3.82 14.80
N GLN A 272 22.76 4.40 15.11
CA GLN A 272 22.67 5.71 15.77
C GLN A 272 23.30 5.70 17.17
N ALA A 273 23.03 4.66 17.98
CA ALA A 273 23.63 4.52 19.31
C ALA A 273 25.17 4.38 19.24
N SER A 274 25.70 3.71 18.21
CA SER A 274 27.15 3.56 18.02
C SER A 274 27.86 4.86 17.57
N GLN A 275 27.17 5.74 16.84
CA GLN A 275 27.72 7.02 16.40
C GLN A 275 27.76 8.06 17.53
N GLY A 276 26.72 8.10 18.38
CA GLY A 276 26.66 9.04 19.51
C GLY A 276 27.72 8.81 20.61
N ARG A 277 28.31 7.61 20.70
CA ARG A 277 29.38 7.30 21.67
C ARG A 277 30.78 7.75 21.23
N ASN A 278 31.00 8.00 19.94
CA ASN A 278 32.33 8.34 19.40
C ASN A 278 32.58 9.86 19.31
N THR A 279 31.61 10.70 19.65
CA THR A 279 31.73 12.17 19.58
C THR A 279 32.20 12.83 20.88
N GLU A 280 32.40 12.08 21.97
CA GLU A 280 32.85 12.64 23.26
C GLU A 280 34.31 12.29 23.63
N SER A 281 35.09 11.62 22.76
CA SER A 281 36.51 11.38 23.02
C SER A 281 37.41 11.54 21.79
N SER A 282 38.45 12.35 21.97
CA SER A 282 39.67 12.54 21.16
C SER A 282 39.61 13.49 19.96
N VAL A 283 40.06 14.72 20.23
CA VAL A 283 41.01 15.43 19.38
C VAL A 283 42.24 14.54 19.15
N ASP A 284 42.75 14.50 17.91
CA ASP A 284 43.97 13.81 17.43
C ASP A 284 43.95 12.27 17.27
N ALA A 285 43.52 11.80 16.10
CA ALA A 285 44.20 10.73 15.36
C ALA A 285 43.70 10.66 13.91
N SER A 286 44.46 11.25 13.00
CA SER A 286 44.37 11.05 11.56
C SER A 286 44.85 9.65 11.17
N LEU A 287 43.93 8.75 10.82
CA LEU A 287 44.20 7.52 10.09
C LEU A 287 43.07 7.22 9.09
N PRO A 288 43.38 6.57 7.96
CA PRO A 288 42.73 6.81 6.68
C PRO A 288 41.37 6.13 6.58
N MET A 289 40.46 6.83 5.91
CA MET A 289 39.24 6.29 5.30
C MET A 289 39.57 5.00 4.56
N THR A 290 39.27 3.87 5.19
CA THR A 290 39.06 2.63 4.47
C THR A 290 37.63 2.69 3.96
N GLU A 291 37.52 3.11 2.71
CA GLU A 291 36.38 2.91 1.82
C GLU A 291 36.07 1.41 1.73
N ASN A 292 35.41 0.86 2.75
CA ASN A 292 34.80 -0.47 2.74
C ASN A 292 33.56 -0.46 3.64
N ALA A 293 32.73 0.58 3.49
CA ALA A 293 31.29 0.46 3.74
C ALA A 293 30.67 -0.41 2.62
N THR A 294 31.14 -1.66 2.53
CA THR A 294 30.64 -2.65 1.60
C THR A 294 29.22 -3.03 1.98
N GLN A 295 28.28 -2.51 1.19
CA GLN A 295 27.06 -3.22 0.77
C GLN A 295 26.24 -3.79 1.94
N GLN A 296 25.60 -2.93 2.74
CA GLN A 296 24.31 -3.35 3.27
C GLN A 296 23.41 -3.57 2.06
N PRO A 297 22.78 -4.75 1.89
CA PRO A 297 21.78 -4.90 0.85
C PRO A 297 20.73 -3.82 1.10
N ASP A 298 20.54 -2.94 0.11
CA ASP A 298 19.47 -1.95 0.09
C ASP A 298 18.17 -2.73 0.20
N LEU A 299 17.74 -3.00 1.44
CA LEU A 299 16.55 -3.74 1.70
C LEU A 299 15.43 -2.82 1.24
N PRO A 300 14.69 -3.16 0.16
CA PRO A 300 13.78 -2.21 -0.45
C PRO A 300 12.53 -2.15 0.40
N LEU A 301 12.58 -1.44 1.55
CA LEU A 301 11.48 -1.30 2.49
C LEU A 301 10.24 -0.73 1.81
N LYS A 302 10.43 0.07 0.75
CA LYS A 302 9.37 0.52 -0.15
C LYS A 302 8.66 -0.65 -0.85
N ALA A 303 9.41 -1.64 -1.33
CA ALA A 303 8.85 -2.85 -1.92
C ALA A 303 8.18 -3.75 -0.85
N VAL A 304 8.75 -3.85 0.36
CA VAL A 304 8.12 -4.55 1.49
C VAL A 304 6.77 -3.91 1.84
N ALA A 305 6.74 -2.59 2.02
CA ALA A 305 5.52 -1.85 2.32
C ALA A 305 4.49 -1.97 1.19
N GLN A 306 4.92 -1.88 -0.08
CA GLN A 306 4.01 -2.05 -1.22
C GLN A 306 3.47 -3.48 -1.33
N ALA A 307 4.31 -4.50 -1.11
CA ALA A 307 3.88 -5.89 -1.10
C ALA A 307 2.86 -6.14 0.02
N TYR A 308 3.13 -5.61 1.23
CA TYR A 308 2.21 -5.68 2.37
C TYR A 308 0.84 -5.06 2.04
N ILE A 309 0.86 -3.84 1.51
CA ILE A 309 -0.33 -3.11 1.06
C ILE A 309 -1.13 -3.92 0.03
N ASN A 310 -0.45 -4.48 -0.98
CA ASN A 310 -1.09 -5.19 -2.08
C ASN A 310 -1.79 -6.49 -1.63
N ARG A 311 -1.37 -7.10 -0.52
CA ARG A 311 -2.05 -8.30 0.01
C ARG A 311 -3.45 -8.02 0.55
N LYS A 312 -3.77 -6.76 0.86
CA LYS A 312 -4.98 -6.31 1.55
C LYS A 312 -5.11 -6.91 2.96
N LEU A 313 -5.23 -6.06 3.98
CA LEU A 313 -5.39 -6.53 5.36
C LEU A 313 -6.60 -7.46 5.51
N THR A 314 -7.70 -7.19 4.79
CA THR A 314 -8.94 -8.00 4.83
C THR A 314 -8.74 -9.47 4.43
N ARG A 315 -7.76 -9.80 3.58
CA ARG A 315 -7.46 -11.20 3.22
C ARG A 315 -6.70 -11.94 4.32
N CYS A 316 -6.07 -11.19 5.21
CA CYS A 316 -5.22 -11.71 6.28
C CYS A 316 -5.95 -11.77 7.64
N LEU A 317 -7.15 -11.19 7.73
CA LEU A 317 -8.03 -11.36 8.88
C LEU A 317 -8.54 -12.80 8.88
N HIS A 318 -7.92 -13.64 9.70
CA HIS A 318 -8.31 -15.02 9.89
C HIS A 318 -9.49 -15.12 10.87
N ASP A 319 -10.30 -16.18 10.75
CA ASP A 319 -11.44 -16.44 11.65
C ASP A 319 -11.00 -16.65 13.11
N SER A 320 -9.76 -17.10 13.32
CA SER A 320 -9.20 -17.28 14.67
C SER A 320 -8.81 -15.92 15.28
N PRO A 321 -9.10 -15.69 16.58
CA PRO A 321 -8.68 -14.47 17.29
C PRO A 321 -7.17 -14.21 17.19
N VAL A 322 -6.32 -15.23 17.34
CA VAL A 322 -4.86 -15.07 17.27
C VAL A 322 -4.36 -14.64 15.89
N GLY A 323 -4.94 -15.18 14.81
CA GLY A 323 -4.66 -14.75 13.45
C GLY A 323 -5.04 -13.28 13.21
N HIS A 324 -6.19 -12.85 13.76
CA HIS A 324 -6.59 -11.44 13.75
C HIS A 324 -5.58 -10.56 14.51
N HIS A 325 -5.18 -10.96 15.72
CA HIS A 325 -4.16 -10.27 16.51
C HIS A 325 -2.81 -10.20 15.77
N CYS A 326 -2.42 -11.26 15.05
CA CYS A 326 -1.21 -11.29 14.25
C CYS A 326 -1.23 -10.27 13.11
N ALA A 327 -2.34 -10.19 12.38
CA ALA A 327 -2.51 -9.20 11.31
C ALA A 327 -2.45 -7.76 11.87
N MET A 328 -3.13 -7.52 12.99
CA MET A 328 -3.12 -6.22 13.69
C MET A 328 -1.73 -5.83 14.17
N TRP A 329 -1.01 -6.74 14.82
CA TRP A 329 0.37 -6.53 15.26
C TRP A 329 1.30 -6.24 14.07
N SER A 330 1.17 -7.01 12.99
CA SER A 330 2.00 -6.85 11.79
C SER A 330 1.81 -5.47 11.17
N SER A 331 0.56 -5.00 11.07
CA SER A 331 0.25 -3.65 10.59
C SER A 331 0.82 -2.57 11.49
N LEU A 332 0.69 -2.72 12.81
CA LEU A 332 1.18 -1.74 13.79
C LEU A 332 2.69 -1.60 13.75
N VAL A 333 3.41 -2.72 13.69
CA VAL A 333 4.87 -2.74 13.60
C VAL A 333 5.32 -2.10 12.30
N LEU A 334 4.87 -2.61 11.15
CA LEU A 334 5.31 -2.11 9.85
C LEU A 334 4.92 -0.63 9.66
N GLY A 335 3.67 -0.28 9.98
CA GLY A 335 3.15 1.07 9.84
C GLY A 335 3.90 2.09 10.71
N SER A 336 4.17 1.73 11.97
CA SER A 336 4.90 2.61 12.89
C SER A 336 6.37 2.72 12.51
N VAL A 337 7.03 1.63 12.11
CA VAL A 337 8.43 1.68 11.63
C VAL A 337 8.55 2.63 10.45
N LEU A 338 7.67 2.51 9.45
CA LEU A 338 7.68 3.36 8.26
C LEU A 338 7.50 4.86 8.58
N LEU A 339 6.72 5.19 9.61
CA LEU A 339 6.52 6.57 10.06
C LEU A 339 7.73 7.15 10.80
N GLN A 340 8.61 6.32 11.36
CA GLN A 340 9.70 6.74 12.26
C GLN A 340 11.06 6.87 11.57
N LEU A 341 11.16 6.51 10.29
CA LEU A 341 12.42 6.55 9.52
C LEU A 341 12.87 7.97 9.14
N GLU A 342 12.21 9.01 9.62
CA GLU A 342 12.41 10.41 9.21
C GLU A 342 13.57 11.14 9.90
N ARG A 343 14.22 10.60 10.94
CA ARG A 343 15.23 11.40 11.66
C ARG A 343 16.61 11.42 10.97
N ARG A 344 16.73 12.12 9.83
CA ARG A 344 17.94 12.87 9.47
C ARG A 344 17.53 14.32 9.33
N GLY A 345 18.26 15.20 10.02
CA GLY A 345 17.93 16.62 10.11
C GLY A 345 17.81 17.25 8.73
N LEU A 346 16.58 17.51 8.31
CA LEU A 346 16.28 18.45 7.24
C LEU A 346 16.77 19.82 7.72
N VAL A 347 17.70 20.40 6.98
CA VAL A 347 18.05 21.80 7.12
C VAL A 347 16.93 22.56 6.42
N GLU A 348 16.19 23.41 7.15
CA GLU A 348 14.91 24.05 6.80
C GLU A 348 14.90 24.89 5.49
N ASN A 349 15.94 24.88 4.66
CA ASN A 349 16.05 25.74 3.47
C ASN A 349 16.67 25.07 2.22
N GLU A 350 16.89 23.75 2.19
CA GLU A 350 17.34 23.08 0.96
C GLU A 350 16.17 22.48 0.16
N PRO A 351 16.18 22.58 -1.18
CA PRO A 351 15.18 21.91 -2.01
C PRO A 351 15.24 20.40 -1.77
N LEU A 352 14.06 19.79 -1.60
CA LEU A 352 13.89 18.34 -1.37
C LEU A 352 14.74 17.55 -2.37
N SER A 353 15.72 16.83 -1.84
CA SER A 353 16.52 15.89 -2.59
C SER A 353 15.66 14.69 -3.02
N GLN A 354 16.12 13.90 -4.00
CA GLN A 354 15.46 12.63 -4.37
C GLN A 354 15.32 11.67 -3.18
N ASN A 355 16.16 11.80 -2.15
CA ASN A 355 16.06 11.01 -0.93
C ASN A 355 14.88 11.46 -0.06
N ASP A 356 14.57 12.75 -0.02
CA ASP A 356 13.45 13.28 0.76
C ASP A 356 12.12 12.79 0.16
N LEU A 357 11.97 12.83 -1.16
CA LEU A 357 10.81 12.25 -1.88
C LEU A 357 10.66 10.73 -1.65
N PHE A 358 11.77 10.01 -1.46
CA PHE A 358 11.75 8.60 -1.13
C PHE A 358 11.25 8.36 0.30
N GLU A 359 11.70 9.17 1.25
CA GLU A 359 11.30 9.11 2.67
C GLU A 359 9.82 9.48 2.85
N HIS A 360 9.33 10.51 2.16
CA HIS A 360 7.91 10.86 2.13
C HIS A 360 7.04 9.68 1.66
N GLY A 361 7.46 8.98 0.59
CA GLY A 361 6.76 7.81 0.07
C GLY A 361 6.66 6.62 1.05
N LEU A 362 7.59 6.47 2.00
CA LEU A 362 7.50 5.44 3.04
C LEU A 362 6.49 5.82 4.12
N LYS A 363 6.48 7.09 4.55
CA LYS A 363 5.57 7.59 5.59
C LYS A 363 4.12 7.54 5.14
N SER A 364 3.85 7.88 3.87
CA SER A 364 2.52 7.71 3.28
C SER A 364 2.08 6.24 3.32
N LYS A 365 2.97 5.28 3.03
CA LYS A 365 2.65 3.85 3.13
C LYS A 365 2.42 3.39 4.57
N GLY A 366 3.18 3.92 5.52
CA GLY A 366 2.94 3.69 6.95
C GLY A 366 1.56 4.18 7.40
N HIS A 367 1.18 5.40 6.99
CA HIS A 367 -0.15 5.96 7.24
C HIS A 367 -1.25 5.09 6.63
N ILE A 368 -1.09 4.65 5.37
CA ILE A 368 -2.03 3.75 4.68
C ILE A 368 -2.22 2.46 5.47
N ILE A 369 -1.15 1.82 5.91
CA ILE A 369 -1.25 0.56 6.67
C ILE A 369 -2.03 0.77 7.97
N LEU A 370 -1.75 1.85 8.71
CA LEU A 370 -2.42 2.13 9.98
C LEU A 370 -3.89 2.55 9.81
N VAL A 371 -4.24 3.32 8.78
CA VAL A 371 -5.64 3.65 8.52
C VAL A 371 -6.44 2.42 8.08
N ALA A 372 -5.88 1.54 7.23
CA ALA A 372 -6.52 0.29 6.84
C ALA A 372 -6.82 -0.59 8.06
N THR A 373 -5.88 -0.57 9.02
CA THR A 373 -5.99 -1.28 10.29
C THR A 373 -7.15 -0.77 11.15
N GLY A 374 -7.32 0.55 11.26
CA GLY A 374 -8.45 1.12 12.01
C GLY A 374 -9.79 0.85 11.34
N GLN A 375 -9.83 0.83 10.01
CA GLN A 375 -11.05 0.48 9.27
C GLN A 375 -11.43 -0.99 9.47
N ALA A 376 -10.47 -1.91 9.42
CA ALA A 376 -10.71 -3.33 9.69
C ALA A 376 -11.27 -3.57 11.11
N LEU A 377 -10.75 -2.88 12.11
CA LEU A 377 -11.27 -2.92 13.47
C LEU A 377 -12.70 -2.38 13.56
N ALA A 378 -12.99 -1.25 12.90
CA ALA A 378 -14.32 -0.65 12.89
C ALA A 378 -15.36 -1.57 12.22
N SER A 379 -15.01 -2.21 11.10
CA SER A 379 -15.89 -3.17 10.41
C SER A 379 -16.20 -4.41 11.25
N SER A 380 -15.25 -4.84 12.10
CA SER A 380 -15.45 -5.96 13.03
C SER A 380 -16.43 -5.59 14.16
N ALA A 381 -16.47 -4.31 14.56
CA ALA A 381 -17.38 -3.81 15.58
C ALA A 381 -18.79 -3.48 15.03
N SER A 382 -18.91 -3.11 13.75
CA SER A 382 -20.16 -2.60 13.16
C SER A 382 -21.16 -3.66 12.71
N VAL A 383 -20.85 -4.97 12.81
CA VAL A 383 -21.79 -6.06 12.48
C VAL A 383 -23.05 -6.05 13.38
N GLN A 384 -23.09 -5.20 14.41
CA GLN A 384 -24.22 -5.06 15.34
C GLN A 384 -25.04 -3.76 15.18
N SER A 385 -24.76 -2.88 14.20
CA SER A 385 -25.44 -1.58 14.08
C SER A 385 -25.82 -1.25 12.63
N ASP A 386 -27.13 -1.27 12.36
CA ASP A 386 -27.76 -1.08 11.03
C ASP A 386 -27.93 0.40 10.63
N ASP A 387 -27.20 1.32 11.26
CA ASP A 387 -27.45 2.76 11.08
C ASP A 387 -26.59 3.36 9.97
N THR A 388 -27.23 3.67 8.85
CA THR A 388 -26.64 4.08 7.55
C THR A 388 -26.22 5.56 7.50
N GLY A 389 -25.91 6.18 8.63
CA GLY A 389 -25.64 7.61 8.74
C GLY A 389 -24.19 7.96 9.05
N ARG A 390 -23.41 8.32 8.02
CA ARG A 390 -22.05 8.93 8.05
C ARG A 390 -20.97 8.20 8.88
N PRO A 391 -19.86 7.74 8.27
CA PRO A 391 -18.76 7.13 9.01
C PRO A 391 -17.90 8.23 9.66
N THR A 392 -18.42 8.90 10.68
CA THR A 392 -17.65 9.68 11.66
C THR A 392 -17.27 8.76 12.83
N GLN A 393 -16.92 7.50 12.54
CA GLN A 393 -16.44 6.59 13.56
C GLN A 393 -14.96 6.92 13.80
N LEU A 394 -14.65 7.39 15.01
CA LEU A 394 -13.27 7.37 15.50
C LEU A 394 -12.69 5.99 15.23
N LEU A 395 -11.55 5.93 14.54
CA LEU A 395 -10.84 4.66 14.35
C LEU A 395 -10.56 4.06 15.74
N PRO A 396 -11.07 2.85 16.04
CA PRO A 396 -10.95 2.26 17.36
C PRO A 396 -9.48 2.01 17.71
N GLU A 397 -9.12 2.24 18.97
CA GLU A 397 -7.76 2.05 19.44
C GLU A 397 -7.42 0.55 19.57
N PRO A 398 -6.31 0.08 18.97
CA PRO A 398 -5.84 -1.29 19.15
C PRO A 398 -5.43 -1.58 20.60
N ALA A 399 -5.57 -2.84 21.03
CA ALA A 399 -5.10 -3.28 22.34
C ALA A 399 -3.57 -3.44 22.38
N PHE A 400 -2.82 -2.34 22.35
CA PHE A 400 -1.36 -2.33 22.20
C PHE A 400 -0.60 -3.22 23.18
N GLU A 401 -0.95 -3.12 24.47
CA GLU A 401 -0.30 -3.89 25.54
C GLU A 401 -0.55 -5.39 25.39
N PHE A 402 -1.78 -5.76 25.07
CA PHE A 402 -2.14 -7.14 24.80
C PHE A 402 -1.37 -7.68 23.58
N LEU A 403 -1.35 -6.94 22.47
CA LEU A 403 -0.63 -7.35 21.26
C LEU A 403 0.88 -7.50 21.51
N ALA A 404 1.49 -6.62 22.30
CA ALA A 404 2.90 -6.70 22.64
C ALA A 404 3.24 -7.89 23.55
N GLN A 405 2.41 -8.16 24.57
CA GLN A 405 2.61 -9.30 25.47
C GLN A 405 2.33 -10.64 24.78
N HIS A 406 1.35 -10.67 23.88
CA HIS A 406 0.89 -11.90 23.26
C HIS A 406 1.74 -12.28 22.03
N LEU A 407 2.27 -11.30 21.29
CA LEU A 407 3.13 -11.53 20.13
C LEU A 407 4.55 -11.04 20.41
N LEU A 408 4.86 -9.78 20.09
CA LEU A 408 6.22 -9.30 20.31
C LEU A 408 6.26 -7.80 20.48
N GLY A 409 6.59 -7.32 21.68
CA GLY A 409 6.81 -5.90 21.90
C GLY A 409 7.49 -5.61 23.23
N THR A 410 8.13 -4.45 23.29
CA THR A 410 8.64 -3.87 24.53
C THR A 410 7.76 -2.67 24.91
N PRO A 411 7.77 -2.21 26.17
CA PRO A 411 7.05 -0.99 26.56
C PRO A 411 7.38 0.22 25.69
N ALA A 412 8.64 0.33 25.24
CA ALA A 412 9.08 1.38 24.32
C ALA A 412 8.43 1.26 22.92
N LEU A 413 8.34 0.04 22.38
CA LEU A 413 7.65 -0.21 21.12
C LEU A 413 6.14 0.02 21.24
N CYS A 414 5.51 -0.38 22.34
CA CYS A 414 4.09 -0.07 22.60
C CYS A 414 3.83 1.43 22.57
N ALA A 415 4.66 2.21 23.27
CA ALA A 415 4.56 3.66 23.29
C ALA A 415 4.74 4.26 21.88
N LEU A 416 5.69 3.72 21.10
CA LEU A 416 5.91 4.12 19.71
C LEU A 416 4.69 3.85 18.83
N TRP A 417 4.07 2.68 18.96
CA TRP A 417 2.88 2.30 18.20
C TRP A 417 1.69 3.16 18.58
N ALA A 418 1.46 3.38 19.88
CA ALA A 418 0.40 4.25 20.37
C ALA A 418 0.57 5.69 19.86
N GLN A 419 1.80 6.23 19.91
CA GLN A 419 2.09 7.56 19.38
C GLN A 419 1.85 7.64 17.87
N SER A 420 2.34 6.65 17.12
CA SER A 420 2.20 6.60 15.66
C SER A 420 0.73 6.45 15.24
N TRP A 421 -0.04 5.65 15.98
CA TRP A 421 -1.48 5.50 15.82
C TRP A 421 -2.22 6.82 16.05
N GLN A 422 -2.00 7.45 17.21
CA GLN A 422 -2.65 8.71 17.56
C GLN A 422 -2.31 9.81 16.54
N ALA A 423 -1.05 9.89 16.09
CA ALA A 423 -0.64 10.83 15.04
C ALA A 423 -1.37 10.55 13.71
N THR A 424 -1.52 9.28 13.34
CA THR A 424 -2.26 8.86 12.13
C THR A 424 -3.74 9.24 12.24
N VAL A 425 -4.39 8.97 13.37
CA VAL A 425 -5.80 9.30 13.60
C VAL A 425 -6.02 10.82 13.60
N ARG A 426 -5.16 11.60 14.26
CA ARG A 426 -5.21 13.06 14.22
C ARG A 426 -5.06 13.58 12.80
N ARG A 427 -4.02 13.11 12.09
CA ARG A 427 -3.78 13.49 10.70
C ARG A 427 -4.99 13.18 9.81
N GLN A 428 -5.58 11.99 9.96
CA GLN A 428 -6.78 11.62 9.23
C GLN A 428 -7.94 12.58 9.55
N ARG A 429 -8.19 12.89 10.82
CA ARG A 429 -9.23 13.84 11.25
C ARG A 429 -8.99 15.23 10.67
N ASP A 430 -7.76 15.74 10.79
CA ASP A 430 -7.38 17.05 10.27
C ASP A 430 -7.67 17.10 8.76
N TRP A 431 -7.35 16.04 8.03
CA TRP A 431 -7.66 15.95 6.60
C TRP A 431 -9.16 15.99 6.31
N GLU A 432 -10.00 15.37 7.14
CA GLU A 432 -11.46 15.42 6.95
C GLU A 432 -12.00 16.81 7.26
N GLU A 433 -11.60 17.40 8.40
CA GLU A 433 -12.04 18.72 8.86
C GLU A 433 -11.66 19.83 7.88
N HIS A 434 -10.43 19.77 7.35
CA HIS A 434 -9.97 20.73 6.36
C HIS A 434 -10.53 20.48 4.96
N GLY A 435 -11.30 19.40 4.78
CA GLY A 435 -11.81 19.00 3.48
C GLY A 435 -10.70 18.58 2.52
N GLN A 436 -9.56 18.11 3.03
CA GLN A 436 -8.49 17.51 2.22
C GLN A 436 -8.83 16.09 1.78
N LEU A 437 -9.80 15.45 2.47
CA LEU A 437 -10.55 14.32 1.91
C LEU A 437 -11.54 14.74 0.81
N MET A 438 -11.78 16.05 0.66
CA MET A 438 -12.66 16.59 -0.37
C MET A 438 -11.88 17.09 -1.58
N VAL A 439 -12.02 16.39 -2.69
CA VAL A 439 -11.21 16.73 -3.86
C VAL A 439 -11.76 17.97 -4.55
N GLY A 440 -10.85 18.89 -4.86
CA GLY A 440 -11.13 20.17 -5.48
C GLY A 440 -11.29 21.34 -4.51
N LYS A 441 -11.08 21.15 -3.20
CA LYS A 441 -10.77 22.26 -2.32
C LYS A 441 -9.27 22.56 -2.46
N PRO A 442 -8.86 23.72 -3.01
CA PRO A 442 -7.45 24.09 -3.00
C PRO A 442 -7.00 24.07 -1.54
N VAL A 443 -5.92 23.36 -1.25
CA VAL A 443 -5.24 23.54 0.02
C VAL A 443 -4.84 25.01 0.03
N THR A 444 -5.41 25.81 0.92
CA THR A 444 -4.89 27.15 1.21
C THR A 444 -3.56 26.94 1.90
N ILE A 445 -2.51 26.84 1.09
CA ILE A 445 -1.14 26.84 1.54
C ILE A 445 -0.83 28.31 1.81
N PRO A 446 -0.54 28.70 3.07
CA PRO A 446 0.01 30.02 3.33
C PRO A 446 1.26 30.21 2.47
N GLU A 447 1.38 31.33 1.76
CA GLU A 447 2.45 31.57 0.77
C GLU A 447 3.87 31.51 1.36
N ASP A 448 4.00 31.45 2.69
CA ASP A 448 5.27 31.57 3.43
C ASP A 448 5.85 30.23 3.94
N ASP A 449 5.27 29.07 3.62
CA ASP A 449 5.61 27.80 4.29
C ASP A 449 5.79 26.62 3.30
N GLU A 450 6.89 26.63 2.53
CA GLU A 450 7.28 25.56 1.60
C GLU A 450 7.43 24.19 2.31
N GLU A 451 7.79 24.15 3.60
CA GLU A 451 7.82 22.91 4.40
C GLU A 451 6.44 22.26 4.56
N LYS A 452 5.36 23.05 4.61
CA LYS A 452 3.99 22.52 4.69
C LYS A 452 3.49 21.97 3.36
N LYS A 453 4.01 22.43 2.21
CA LYS A 453 3.68 21.88 0.87
C LYS A 453 3.99 20.39 0.78
N ALA A 454 5.12 19.96 1.33
CA ALA A 454 5.57 18.57 1.33
C ALA A 454 4.83 17.67 2.34
N SER A 455 4.24 18.26 3.38
CA SER A 455 3.56 17.52 4.45
C SER A 455 2.17 16.98 4.06
N ILE A 456 1.57 17.52 2.99
CA ILE A 456 0.22 17.19 2.51
C ILE A 456 0.32 16.24 1.31
N GLU A 457 1.17 15.23 1.40
CA GLU A 457 1.35 14.22 0.35
C GLU A 457 0.56 12.96 0.66
N ILE A 458 -0.47 12.67 -0.13
CA ILE A 458 -1.40 11.59 0.22
C ILE A 458 -1.77 10.77 -1.01
N GLU A 459 -1.15 9.59 -1.07
CA GLU A 459 -1.62 8.42 -1.81
C GLU A 459 -2.94 7.90 -1.19
N TYR A 460 -4.02 8.69 -1.30
CA TYR A 460 -5.36 8.36 -0.79
C TYR A 460 -5.99 7.14 -1.48
N MET A 461 -5.50 6.78 -2.66
CA MET A 461 -6.12 5.78 -3.54
C MET A 461 -6.06 4.34 -3.04
N VAL A 462 -5.24 4.02 -2.04
CA VAL A 462 -4.96 2.62 -1.69
C VAL A 462 -5.88 2.09 -0.59
N LEU A 463 -6.45 2.97 0.23
CA LEU A 463 -7.19 2.55 1.44
C LEU A 463 -8.59 2.02 1.16
N ARG A 464 -9.17 2.37 0.02
CA ARG A 464 -10.42 1.80 -0.46
C ARG A 464 -10.19 1.55 -1.92
N ASP A 465 -10.23 0.28 -2.35
CA ASP A 465 -10.61 0.05 -3.74
C ASP A 465 -11.88 0.89 -3.94
N GLY A 466 -11.84 1.88 -4.83
CA GLY A 466 -12.94 2.82 -4.99
C GLY A 466 -14.25 2.06 -5.20
N ARG A 467 -14.17 0.86 -5.79
CA ARG A 467 -15.22 -0.13 -5.99
C ARG A 467 -15.86 -0.70 -4.73
N GLU A 468 -15.08 -0.82 -3.64
CA GLU A 468 -15.54 -1.26 -2.31
C GLU A 468 -16.23 -0.09 -1.57
N SER A 469 -15.92 1.16 -1.95
CA SER A 469 -16.58 2.37 -1.41
C SER A 469 -17.82 2.82 -2.20
N LEU A 470 -18.07 2.26 -3.39
CA LEU A 470 -19.23 2.59 -4.20
C LEU A 470 -20.49 1.99 -3.56
N PRO A 471 -21.61 2.74 -3.50
CA PRO A 471 -22.85 2.20 -2.99
C PRO A 471 -23.28 0.97 -3.81
N PRO A 472 -23.88 -0.05 -3.18
CA PRO A 472 -24.37 -1.22 -3.90
C PRO A 472 -25.38 -0.78 -4.95
N ILE A 473 -25.20 -1.28 -6.18
CA ILE A 473 -26.06 -0.96 -7.31
C ILE A 473 -27.36 -1.75 -7.14
N ILE A 474 -28.48 -1.04 -7.13
CA ILE A 474 -29.81 -1.64 -7.00
C ILE A 474 -30.12 -2.36 -8.32
N GLY A 475 -29.88 -3.67 -8.36
CA GLY A 475 -30.14 -4.50 -9.54
C GLY A 475 -29.10 -5.59 -9.86
N SER A 476 -27.97 -5.67 -9.15
CA SER A 476 -26.97 -6.75 -9.36
C SER A 476 -27.06 -7.91 -8.36
N LEU A 477 -28.07 -7.92 -7.49
CA LEU A 477 -28.40 -9.07 -6.65
C LEU A 477 -29.01 -10.14 -7.57
N ASP A 478 -28.17 -11.02 -8.11
CA ASP A 478 -28.51 -12.43 -8.43
C ASP A 478 -27.38 -13.21 -9.15
N ALA A 479 -26.26 -12.59 -9.52
CA ALA A 479 -25.20 -13.30 -10.26
C ALA A 479 -24.17 -14.05 -9.39
N GLU A 480 -23.90 -13.61 -8.16
CA GLU A 480 -22.86 -14.24 -7.30
C GLU A 480 -23.40 -15.31 -6.33
N ALA A 481 -24.72 -15.45 -6.18
CA ALA A 481 -25.33 -16.46 -5.29
C ALA A 481 -25.45 -17.87 -5.92
N MET A 482 -25.04 -18.07 -7.18
CA MET A 482 -25.10 -19.37 -7.88
C MET A 482 -23.72 -19.99 -8.19
N GLY A 483 -22.67 -19.62 -7.44
CA GLY A 483 -21.33 -20.23 -7.54
C GLY A 483 -21.07 -21.31 -6.49
N GLN A 484 -21.42 -22.57 -6.82
CA GLN A 484 -20.85 -23.81 -6.26
C GLN A 484 -21.13 -24.16 -4.78
N ARG A 485 -22.23 -24.91 -4.54
CA ARG A 485 -22.20 -26.01 -3.55
C ARG A 485 -21.53 -27.22 -4.21
N PRO A 486 -20.46 -27.81 -3.65
CA PRO A 486 -19.91 -29.05 -4.17
C PRO A 486 -20.93 -30.18 -4.01
N GLY A 487 -21.14 -30.92 -5.10
CA GLY A 487 -22.18 -31.94 -5.21
C GLY A 487 -22.03 -33.07 -4.19
N GLN A 488 -23.11 -33.35 -3.48
CA GLN A 488 -23.34 -34.65 -2.87
C GLN A 488 -23.50 -35.67 -4.00
N VAL A 489 -22.46 -36.47 -4.24
CA VAL A 489 -22.54 -37.67 -5.08
C VAL A 489 -23.30 -38.73 -4.29
N ALA A 490 -24.56 -38.97 -4.67
CA ALA A 490 -25.32 -40.11 -4.21
C ALA A 490 -24.72 -41.40 -4.80
N LEU A 491 -24.21 -42.28 -3.94
CA LEU A 491 -23.78 -43.63 -4.30
C LEU A 491 -25.00 -44.50 -4.66
N PRO A 492 -24.97 -45.29 -5.75
CA PRO A 492 -26.04 -46.22 -6.07
C PRO A 492 -25.99 -47.44 -5.15
N SER A 493 -27.11 -47.74 -4.51
CA SER A 493 -27.32 -48.95 -3.72
C SER A 493 -27.25 -50.20 -4.61
N ARG A 494 -26.20 -51.01 -4.41
CA ARG A 494 -26.15 -52.37 -4.95
C ARG A 494 -27.08 -53.26 -4.11
N ARG A 495 -28.14 -53.75 -4.76
CA ARG A 495 -28.87 -54.94 -4.30
C ARG A 495 -27.95 -56.16 -4.32
N ARG A 496 -27.94 -56.90 -3.21
CA ARG A 496 -27.88 -58.37 -3.21
C ARG A 496 -29.06 -58.85 -2.39
#